data_AF-A0AAI9Y9J0-F1
#
_entry.id   AF-A0AAI9Y9J0-F1
#
_cell.length_a   1.000
_cell.length_b   1.000
_cell.length_c   1.000
_cell.angle_alpha   90.00
_cell.angle_beta   90.00
_cell.angle_gamma   90.00
#
_symmetry.space_group_name_H-M   'P 1'
#
loop_
_entity.id
_entity.type
_entity.pdbx_description
1 polymer ?
#
loop_
_entity_poly.entity_id
_entity_poly.type
_entity_poly.pdbx_seq_one_letter_code
_entity_poly.pdbx_strand_id
1 'polypeptide(L)'
;MVGVPGRSKGCNTCYERKRIFVNVTKPPTSKDLKVTALVPVTPALVQTRSLSQSAFEERILELFWDGYMPDAPICSPRSPIMSLGTIGRRDKQQWMIDDGLKFYCNALTEMNVALRHPKRWKSDALMVTSRILGFYELLYGADDRERHGISQAESWEGHSLGELALIMQRTPESHIDGHGHDLYASGRLHLVISHVKRRRRFPLSHPAWKTVPWQNVPKTPKDILIDVFVDIPGLLEDLDHMNSCKDREEKELWRLALIKECWRVDEELNWWLDNLSPQKELEELATRGSNSPTACDVAVASIITLYWTICILTYSTLRLAIGTKSPELPERTDPRLYCTKIANIVDVFFHPSAGTFGIQSAPLPIGMALVYLNSYEEGFNSETKFKLVSFFGRTANNGISIGKFLMSTQRDGLKPKTSVELSPEGIKAKAKSWLGVVPREGPVCQPLRSASSQALACQ
;
A
#
# COMPACT_ATOMS: atom_id res chain seq x y z
N MET A 1 -10.47 -4.97 30.42
CA MET A 1 -9.90 -5.85 31.48
C MET A 1 -8.42 -5.54 31.59
N VAL A 2 -8.00 -5.16 32.80
CA VAL A 2 -6.66 -4.68 33.14
C VAL A 2 -5.74 -5.89 33.34
N GLY A 3 -4.55 -5.91 32.74
CA GLY A 3 -3.54 -6.96 32.90
C GLY A 3 -2.30 -6.45 33.61
N VAL A 4 -1.95 -7.10 34.72
CA VAL A 4 -0.88 -6.77 35.69
C VAL A 4 0.53 -7.03 35.10
N PRO A 5 1.56 -6.20 35.41
CA PRO A 5 2.92 -6.38 34.94
C PRO A 5 3.76 -7.32 35.83
N GLY A 6 4.56 -8.21 35.22
CA GLY A 6 5.47 -9.07 35.99
C GLY A 6 6.41 -9.98 35.17
N ARG A 7 7.70 -9.62 35.19
CA ARG A 7 8.91 -10.48 35.21
C ARG A 7 9.11 -11.53 34.09
N SER A 8 10.01 -11.24 33.16
CA SER A 8 10.78 -12.30 32.48
C SER A 8 11.89 -12.79 33.40
N LYS A 9 11.73 -13.99 33.99
CA LYS A 9 12.85 -14.80 34.44
C LYS A 9 13.44 -15.51 33.22
N GLY A 10 14.75 -15.40 33.02
CA GLY A 10 15.50 -16.27 32.12
C GLY A 10 16.14 -15.59 30.91
N CYS A 11 17.21 -14.83 31.14
CA CYS A 11 18.29 -14.70 30.16
C CYS A 11 19.61 -14.78 30.93
N ASN A 12 20.31 -15.92 30.81
CA ASN A 12 21.60 -16.22 31.46
C ASN A 12 22.79 -16.01 30.51
N THR A 13 22.69 -15.05 29.59
CA THR A 13 23.82 -14.67 28.71
C THR A 13 23.99 -13.16 28.66
N CYS A 14 24.16 -12.56 29.84
CA CYS A 14 24.80 -11.25 29.97
C CYS A 14 26.31 -11.42 29.72
N TYR A 15 26.77 -11.12 28.51
CA TYR A 15 28.20 -10.84 28.30
C TYR A 15 28.49 -9.41 28.79
N GLU A 16 29.37 -9.31 29.80
CA GLU A 16 29.97 -8.05 30.25
C GLU A 16 30.70 -7.36 29.09
N ARG A 17 30.29 -6.14 28.74
CA ARG A 17 31.14 -5.22 27.96
C ARG A 17 31.92 -4.32 28.91
N LYS A 18 33.26 -4.42 28.83
CA LYS A 18 34.22 -3.49 29.43
C LYS A 18 33.88 -2.05 29.05
N ARG A 19 33.75 -1.18 30.06
CA ARG A 19 33.70 0.28 29.89
C ARG A 19 35.08 0.76 29.46
N ILE A 20 35.22 1.24 28.23
CA ILE A 20 36.39 2.05 27.84
C ILE A 20 36.06 3.48 28.24
N PHE A 21 36.66 3.94 29.34
CA PHE A 21 36.70 5.35 29.71
C PHE A 21 37.75 6.05 28.84
N VAL A 22 37.34 7.09 28.11
CA VAL A 22 38.27 8.13 27.66
C VAL A 22 38.04 9.34 28.56
N ASN A 23 38.86 9.46 29.60
CA ASN A 23 39.12 10.70 30.32
C ASN A 23 40.47 11.20 29.76
N VAL A 24 40.75 12.48 29.49
CA VAL A 24 40.96 13.64 30.39
C VAL A 24 41.01 14.89 29.44
N THR A 25 40.78 16.18 29.76
CA THR A 25 41.34 17.04 30.82
C THR A 25 40.72 18.46 30.77
N LYS A 26 40.83 19.17 31.90
CA LYS A 26 40.38 20.53 32.29
C LYS A 26 40.80 21.71 31.37
N PRO A 27 40.17 22.90 31.48
CA PRO A 27 40.44 24.06 30.62
C PRO A 27 41.63 24.90 31.12
N PRO A 28 42.38 25.57 30.21
CA PRO A 28 43.20 26.71 30.57
C PRO A 28 42.76 28.01 29.87
N THR A 29 43.11 29.11 30.53
CA THR A 29 42.85 30.53 30.28
C THR A 29 43.67 31.15 29.14
N SER A 30 43.06 32.13 28.46
CA SER A 30 43.56 33.26 27.63
C SER A 30 44.98 33.25 27.02
N LYS A 31 45.07 33.44 25.69
CA LYS A 31 45.53 34.64 24.96
C LYS A 31 46.00 34.28 23.53
N ASP A 32 45.57 35.10 22.58
CA ASP A 32 46.09 35.38 21.22
C ASP A 32 46.88 34.29 20.48
N LEU A 33 46.37 33.84 19.33
CA LEU A 33 47.19 33.62 18.12
C LEU A 33 46.31 33.44 16.85
N LYS A 34 46.82 34.04 15.77
CA LYS A 34 46.18 34.33 14.48
C LYS A 34 45.65 33.09 13.74
N VAL A 35 44.47 33.24 13.14
CA VAL A 35 43.88 32.27 12.20
C VAL A 35 44.51 32.46 10.82
N THR A 36 45.28 31.47 10.38
CA THR A 36 45.54 31.21 8.96
C THR A 36 45.49 29.69 8.74
N ALA A 37 44.30 29.17 8.47
CA ALA A 37 44.13 27.74 8.16
C ALA A 37 44.20 27.54 6.64
N LEU A 38 45.31 26.95 6.18
CA LEU A 38 45.42 26.33 4.87
C LEU A 38 44.57 25.04 4.89
N VAL A 39 43.53 24.99 4.04
CA VAL A 39 42.70 23.79 3.83
C VAL A 39 43.49 22.78 3.00
N PRO A 40 43.69 21.54 3.45
CA PRO A 40 44.26 20.50 2.60
C PRO A 40 43.22 20.09 1.56
N VAL A 41 43.55 20.25 0.27
CA VAL A 41 42.77 19.66 -0.83
C VAL A 41 42.90 18.14 -0.72
N THR A 42 41.81 17.48 -0.32
CA THR A 42 41.69 16.02 -0.33
C THR A 42 41.52 15.57 -1.78
N PRO A 43 42.22 14.53 -2.25
CA PRO A 43 42.02 14.03 -3.60
C PRO A 43 40.60 13.51 -3.76
N ALA A 44 39.97 13.82 -4.90
CA ALA A 44 38.62 13.37 -5.24
C ALA A 44 38.56 11.84 -5.17
N LEU A 45 37.93 11.33 -4.11
CA LEU A 45 37.56 9.93 -3.99
C LEU A 45 36.56 9.64 -5.12
N VAL A 46 37.02 8.94 -6.16
CA VAL A 46 36.12 8.33 -7.14
C VAL A 46 35.28 7.32 -6.39
N GLN A 47 34.02 7.68 -6.12
CA GLN A 47 33.04 6.83 -5.45
C GLN A 47 32.90 5.52 -6.23
N THR A 48 32.93 4.40 -5.51
CA THR A 48 32.63 3.09 -6.08
C THR A 48 31.19 3.07 -6.59
N ARG A 49 30.97 2.39 -7.72
CA ARG A 49 29.67 2.29 -8.43
C ARG A 49 28.50 1.79 -7.56
N SER A 50 28.79 1.18 -6.40
CA SER A 50 27.81 0.71 -5.42
C SER A 50 27.29 1.83 -4.50
N LEU A 51 28.12 2.81 -4.14
CA LEU A 51 27.69 3.98 -3.37
C LEU A 51 26.90 4.96 -4.23
N SER A 52 27.14 5.00 -5.55
CA SER A 52 26.30 5.76 -6.48
C SER A 52 24.91 5.14 -6.70
N GLN A 53 24.76 3.84 -6.49
CA GLN A 53 23.45 3.16 -6.50
C GLN A 53 22.67 3.43 -5.20
N SER A 54 23.32 3.43 -4.03
CA SER A 54 22.66 3.90 -2.80
C SER A 54 22.33 5.38 -2.85
N ALA A 55 23.19 6.21 -3.47
CA ALA A 55 22.89 7.62 -3.71
C ALA A 55 21.74 7.82 -4.73
N PHE A 56 21.53 6.87 -5.63
CA PHE A 56 20.39 6.88 -6.56
C PHE A 56 19.09 6.43 -5.86
N GLU A 57 19.16 5.43 -4.98
CA GLU A 57 18.05 5.02 -4.10
C GLU A 57 17.70 6.15 -3.09
N GLU A 58 18.70 6.79 -2.50
CA GLU A 58 18.56 8.00 -1.70
C GLU A 58 17.99 9.13 -2.53
N ARG A 59 18.45 9.37 -3.77
CA ARG A 59 17.89 10.38 -4.66
C ARG A 59 16.44 10.08 -5.06
N ILE A 60 16.02 8.83 -5.17
CA ILE A 60 14.61 8.46 -5.44
C ILE A 60 13.75 8.66 -4.20
N LEU A 61 14.27 8.26 -3.03
CA LEU A 61 13.61 8.54 -1.76
C LEU A 61 13.58 10.04 -1.50
N GLU A 62 14.63 10.80 -1.83
CA GLU A 62 14.72 12.25 -1.76
C GLU A 62 13.80 12.91 -2.77
N LEU A 63 13.71 12.50 -4.03
CA LEU A 63 12.74 13.04 -4.99
C LEU A 63 11.29 12.77 -4.56
N PHE A 64 11.05 11.62 -3.94
CA PHE A 64 9.78 11.32 -3.30
C PHE A 64 9.57 12.24 -2.10
N TRP A 65 10.53 12.34 -1.16
CA TRP A 65 10.46 13.18 0.02
C TRP A 65 10.43 14.68 -0.30
N ASP A 66 11.03 15.12 -1.39
CA ASP A 66 11.03 16.49 -1.91
C ASP A 66 9.68 16.78 -2.59
N GLY A 67 9.06 15.77 -3.21
CA GLY A 67 7.69 15.83 -3.70
C GLY A 67 6.61 15.61 -2.62
N TYR A 68 7.00 15.18 -1.42
CA TYR A 68 6.13 14.80 -0.30
C TYR A 68 6.27 15.74 0.91
N MET A 69 7.43 16.41 1.05
CA MET A 69 7.86 17.35 2.09
C MET A 69 9.02 18.23 1.55
N PRO A 70 8.75 19.20 0.66
CA PRO A 70 9.77 19.98 -0.06
C PRO A 70 10.74 20.76 0.85
N ASP A 71 10.34 21.06 2.10
CA ASP A 71 11.12 21.88 3.05
C ASP A 71 11.84 21.07 4.16
N ALA A 72 11.87 19.73 4.07
CA ALA A 72 12.56 18.91 5.08
C ALA A 72 14.10 19.00 4.93
N PRO A 73 14.90 19.12 6.02
CA PRO A 73 16.36 19.24 5.92
C PRO A 73 17.00 18.08 5.14
N ILE A 74 17.80 18.42 4.12
CA ILE A 74 18.38 17.51 3.10
C ILE A 74 19.48 16.59 3.65
N CYS A 75 20.06 16.88 4.81
CA CYS A 75 21.30 16.23 5.26
C CYS A 75 21.13 15.40 6.55
N SER A 76 20.46 14.24 6.45
CA SER A 76 20.56 13.13 7.42
C SER A 76 19.89 11.90 6.78
N PRO A 77 20.36 10.66 6.97
CA PRO A 77 19.60 9.48 6.54
C PRO A 77 18.22 9.53 7.23
N ARG A 78 17.18 9.96 6.49
CA ARG A 78 15.93 10.48 7.09
C ARG A 78 15.09 9.42 7.81
N SER A 79 15.39 8.13 7.65
CA SER A 79 14.82 7.05 8.47
C SER A 79 15.74 5.82 8.55
N PRO A 80 16.37 5.53 9.71
CA PRO A 80 17.22 4.35 9.88
C PRO A 80 16.44 3.02 9.74
N ILE A 81 15.11 3.05 9.95
CA ILE A 81 14.23 1.90 9.75
C ILE A 81 14.28 1.43 8.29
N MET A 82 14.17 2.38 7.36
CA MET A 82 14.09 2.09 5.92
C MET A 82 15.47 1.87 5.31
N SER A 83 16.45 2.71 5.64
CA SER A 83 17.79 2.61 5.05
C SER A 83 18.50 1.32 5.45
N LEU A 84 18.48 0.97 6.75
CA LEU A 84 19.10 -0.27 7.24
C LEU A 84 18.35 -1.51 6.73
N GLY A 85 17.01 -1.47 6.68
CA GLY A 85 16.20 -2.55 6.13
C GLY A 85 16.44 -2.81 4.65
N THR A 86 16.61 -1.74 3.86
CA THR A 86 16.90 -1.80 2.40
C THR A 86 18.32 -2.29 2.14
N ILE A 87 19.32 -1.55 2.67
CA ILE A 87 20.74 -1.81 2.43
C ILE A 87 21.13 -3.18 2.99
N GLY A 88 20.64 -3.51 4.20
CA GLY A 88 20.88 -4.80 4.83
C GLY A 88 20.42 -5.98 3.96
N ARG A 89 19.25 -5.90 3.33
CA ARG A 89 18.76 -6.96 2.43
C ARG A 89 19.51 -6.98 1.10
N ARG A 90 19.76 -5.81 0.50
CA ARG A 90 20.48 -5.68 -0.77
C ARG A 90 21.90 -6.27 -0.66
N ASP A 91 22.60 -5.91 0.40
CA ASP A 91 24.00 -6.28 0.62
C ASP A 91 24.13 -7.56 1.48
N LYS A 92 23.01 -8.20 1.83
CA LYS A 92 22.91 -9.41 2.66
C LYS A 92 23.62 -9.28 4.01
N GLN A 93 23.54 -8.10 4.62
CA GLN A 93 24.12 -7.78 5.93
C GLN A 93 23.07 -7.95 7.04
N GLN A 94 23.10 -9.10 7.72
CA GLN A 94 22.13 -9.44 8.77
C GLN A 94 22.07 -8.41 9.90
N TRP A 95 23.21 -7.88 10.33
CA TRP A 95 23.26 -6.91 11.43
C TRP A 95 22.49 -5.61 11.11
N MET A 96 22.46 -5.17 9.85
CA MET A 96 21.68 -4.01 9.42
C MET A 96 20.19 -4.33 9.41
N ILE A 97 19.81 -5.54 8.99
CA ILE A 97 18.42 -6.00 9.05
C ILE A 97 17.93 -6.01 10.51
N ASP A 98 18.74 -6.59 11.40
CA ASP A 98 18.43 -6.67 12.83
C ASP A 98 18.34 -5.28 13.47
N ASP A 99 19.22 -4.34 13.11
CA ASP A 99 19.18 -2.98 13.62
C ASP A 99 17.99 -2.18 13.06
N GLY A 100 17.66 -2.33 11.78
CA GLY A 100 16.45 -1.76 11.19
C GLY A 100 15.19 -2.21 11.93
N LEU A 101 15.10 -3.51 12.25
CA LEU A 101 14.02 -4.07 13.06
C LEU A 101 14.00 -3.52 14.49
N LYS A 102 15.17 -3.32 15.13
CA LYS A 102 15.24 -2.66 16.45
C LYS A 102 14.71 -1.23 16.39
N PHE A 103 15.09 -0.44 15.39
CA PHE A 103 14.56 0.91 15.21
C PHE A 103 13.05 0.92 15.00
N TYR A 104 12.53 -0.04 14.22
CA TYR A 104 11.09 -0.24 14.05
C TYR A 104 10.39 -0.49 15.40
N CYS A 105 10.89 -1.44 16.21
CA CYS A 105 10.33 -1.75 17.53
C CYS A 105 10.41 -0.58 18.51
N ASN A 106 11.51 0.18 18.48
CA ASN A 106 11.69 1.37 19.32
C ASN A 106 10.70 2.48 18.92
N ALA A 107 10.54 2.74 17.61
CA ALA A 107 9.59 3.71 17.09
C ALA A 107 8.14 3.34 17.46
N LEU A 108 7.76 2.06 17.40
CA LEU A 108 6.47 1.58 17.91
C LEU A 108 6.28 1.87 19.40
N THR A 109 7.32 1.66 20.20
CA THR A 109 7.27 1.89 21.66
C THR A 109 7.07 3.38 21.95
N GLU A 110 7.85 4.25 21.30
CA GLU A 110 7.73 5.71 21.44
C GLU A 110 6.41 6.26 20.91
N MET A 111 5.91 5.72 19.79
CA MET A 111 4.59 6.06 19.25
C MET A 111 3.49 5.73 20.27
N ASN A 112 3.54 4.56 20.91
CA ASN A 112 2.60 4.18 21.96
C ASN A 112 2.64 5.14 23.16
N VAL A 113 3.82 5.62 23.56
CA VAL A 113 3.96 6.62 24.64
C VAL A 113 3.37 7.97 24.20
N ALA A 114 3.71 8.43 23.00
CA ALA A 114 3.28 9.72 22.47
C ALA A 114 1.76 9.81 22.24
N LEU A 115 1.12 8.71 21.83
CA LEU A 115 -0.34 8.62 21.67
C LEU A 115 -1.09 8.80 22.99
N ARG A 116 -0.49 8.44 24.13
CA ARG A 116 -1.10 8.60 25.47
C ARG A 116 -0.83 9.97 26.08
N HIS A 117 0.04 10.76 25.46
CA HIS A 117 0.43 12.06 25.99
C HIS A 117 -0.57 13.15 25.57
N PRO A 118 -1.08 14.00 26.48
CA PRO A 118 -2.19 14.93 26.22
C PRO A 118 -2.03 15.88 25.03
N LYS A 119 -0.78 16.19 24.64
CA LYS A 119 -0.46 17.10 23.53
C LYS A 119 0.28 16.46 22.34
N ARG A 120 1.01 15.36 22.55
CA ARG A 120 1.91 14.82 21.51
C ARG A 120 1.15 14.01 20.46
N TRP A 121 -0.02 13.49 20.83
CA TRP A 121 -0.88 12.71 19.95
C TRP A 121 -1.30 13.47 18.66
N LYS A 122 -1.33 14.81 18.71
CA LYS A 122 -1.66 15.66 17.55
C LYS A 122 -0.47 16.00 16.63
N SER A 123 0.74 15.52 16.90
CA SER A 123 1.92 15.93 16.14
C SER A 123 2.02 15.30 14.76
N ASP A 124 2.56 16.03 13.79
CA ASP A 124 2.84 15.52 12.43
C ASP A 124 3.84 14.37 12.45
N ALA A 125 4.75 14.38 13.43
CA ALA A 125 5.70 13.30 13.68
C ALA A 125 5.01 11.94 13.83
N LEU A 126 3.81 11.88 14.42
CA LEU A 126 3.06 10.63 14.56
C LEU A 126 2.46 10.14 13.25
N MET A 127 1.99 11.04 12.38
CA MET A 127 1.52 10.67 11.05
C MET A 127 2.67 10.11 10.21
N VAL A 128 3.82 10.80 10.21
CA VAL A 128 5.04 10.36 9.52
C VAL A 128 5.51 9.00 10.06
N THR A 129 5.55 8.85 11.39
CA THR A 129 5.99 7.60 12.03
C THR A 129 5.06 6.45 11.64
N SER A 130 3.74 6.63 11.72
CA SER A 130 2.76 5.62 11.31
C SER A 130 2.99 5.17 9.86
N ARG A 131 3.25 6.14 8.97
CA ARG A 131 3.50 5.87 7.56
C ARG A 131 4.78 5.08 7.31
N ILE A 132 5.89 5.49 7.94
CA ILE A 132 7.18 4.78 7.83
C ILE A 132 7.05 3.34 8.33
N LEU A 133 6.35 3.13 9.45
CA LEU A 133 6.10 1.79 9.98
C LEU A 133 5.21 0.98 9.03
N GLY A 134 4.20 1.59 8.42
CA GLY A 134 3.39 0.98 7.36
C GLY A 134 4.23 0.55 6.15
N PHE A 135 5.14 1.40 5.67
CA PHE A 135 6.06 1.04 4.59
C PHE A 135 7.02 -0.08 4.97
N TYR A 136 7.52 -0.10 6.21
CA TYR A 136 8.31 -1.22 6.70
C TYR A 136 7.52 -2.54 6.63
N GLU A 137 6.25 -2.55 7.06
CA GLU A 137 5.40 -3.73 6.94
C GLU A 137 5.18 -4.16 5.49
N LEU A 138 4.94 -3.22 4.59
CA LEU A 138 4.74 -3.50 3.16
C LEU A 138 5.98 -4.18 2.54
N LEU A 139 7.18 -3.69 2.86
CA LEU A 139 8.41 -4.14 2.22
C LEU A 139 9.02 -5.37 2.89
N TYR A 140 8.95 -5.45 4.22
CA TYR A 140 9.78 -6.34 5.03
C TYR A 140 8.99 -7.23 5.98
N GLY A 141 7.69 -6.96 6.19
CA GLY A 141 6.89 -7.67 7.18
C GLY A 141 6.74 -9.18 6.93
N ALA A 142 7.02 -9.65 5.71
CA ALA A 142 7.01 -11.07 5.35
C ALA A 142 8.21 -11.86 5.87
N ASP A 143 9.36 -11.21 6.05
CA ASP A 143 10.62 -11.89 6.40
C ASP A 143 10.78 -12.03 7.93
N ASP A 144 10.14 -11.15 8.69
CA ASP A 144 10.39 -11.01 10.14
C ASP A 144 9.37 -11.76 11.02
N ARG A 145 8.29 -12.32 10.45
CA ARG A 145 7.06 -12.69 11.21
C ARG A 145 6.56 -14.12 11.05
N GLU A 146 7.42 -15.11 11.26
CA GLU A 146 6.94 -16.48 11.52
C GLU A 146 6.26 -16.68 12.89
N ARG A 147 6.23 -15.66 13.78
CA ARG A 147 5.95 -15.87 15.21
C ARG A 147 4.58 -15.46 15.77
N HIS A 148 3.73 -14.67 15.10
CA HIS A 148 2.61 -14.01 15.81
C HIS A 148 1.19 -14.10 15.22
N GLY A 149 0.95 -14.94 14.22
CA GLY A 149 -0.42 -15.18 13.72
C GLY A 149 -1.12 -14.00 13.03
N ILE A 150 -0.51 -12.81 13.03
CA ILE A 150 -0.92 -11.62 12.26
C ILE A 150 -0.20 -11.64 10.92
N SER A 151 -0.95 -11.47 9.83
CA SER A 151 -0.40 -11.38 8.48
C SER A 151 0.32 -10.04 8.23
N GLN A 152 1.21 -10.02 7.23
CA GLN A 152 1.88 -8.80 6.77
C GLN A 152 0.85 -7.72 6.36
N ALA A 153 -0.17 -8.09 5.58
CA ALA A 153 -1.23 -7.18 5.16
C ALA A 153 -2.05 -6.61 6.33
N GLU A 154 -2.31 -7.36 7.40
CA GLU A 154 -3.00 -6.84 8.59
C GLU A 154 -2.14 -5.83 9.35
N SER A 155 -0.83 -6.05 9.42
CA SER A 155 0.10 -5.14 10.10
C SER A 155 0.22 -3.82 9.35
N TRP A 156 0.36 -3.89 8.02
CA TRP A 156 0.32 -2.72 7.13
C TRP A 156 -1.02 -1.97 7.21
N GLU A 157 -2.14 -2.69 7.23
CA GLU A 157 -3.47 -2.10 7.36
C GLU A 157 -3.62 -1.37 8.71
N GLY A 158 -3.14 -1.96 9.80
CA GLY A 158 -3.18 -1.33 11.13
C GLY A 158 -2.49 0.03 11.17
N HIS A 159 -1.32 0.16 10.55
CA HIS A 159 -0.60 1.45 10.44
C HIS A 159 -1.34 2.46 9.56
N SER A 160 -1.93 2.00 8.46
CA SER A 160 -2.72 2.85 7.57
C SER A 160 -3.98 3.39 8.27
N LEU A 161 -4.70 2.53 8.99
CA LEU A 161 -5.88 2.94 9.76
C LEU A 161 -5.52 3.84 10.96
N GLY A 162 -4.39 3.57 11.62
CA GLY A 162 -3.88 4.42 12.69
C GLY A 162 -3.54 5.83 12.20
N GLU A 163 -2.90 5.94 11.04
CA GLU A 163 -2.60 7.23 10.40
C GLU A 163 -3.88 7.98 10.01
N LEU A 164 -4.85 7.28 9.40
CA LEU A 164 -6.15 7.87 9.09
C LEU A 164 -6.85 8.38 10.35
N ALA A 165 -6.80 7.63 11.45
CA ALA A 165 -7.38 8.07 12.72
C ALA A 165 -6.71 9.36 13.24
N LEU A 166 -5.40 9.50 13.09
CA LEU A 166 -4.69 10.74 13.44
C LEU A 166 -5.13 11.93 12.57
N ILE A 167 -5.36 11.71 11.28
CA ILE A 167 -5.91 12.74 10.38
C ILE A 167 -7.34 13.10 10.80
N MET A 168 -8.21 12.11 11.00
CA MET A 168 -9.63 12.31 11.32
C MET A 168 -9.87 12.93 12.70
N GLN A 169 -8.92 12.80 13.64
CA GLN A 169 -8.98 13.50 14.92
C GLN A 169 -8.61 14.99 14.82
N ARG A 170 -8.05 15.40 13.69
CA ARG A 170 -7.86 16.81 13.32
C ARG A 170 -9.01 17.24 12.42
N THR A 171 -9.19 18.54 12.27
CA THR A 171 -10.20 19.07 11.37
C THR A 171 -9.62 19.27 9.97
N PRO A 172 -10.43 19.29 8.90
CA PRO A 172 -9.93 19.61 7.55
C PRO A 172 -9.12 20.92 7.48
N GLU A 173 -9.48 21.91 8.31
CA GLU A 173 -8.77 23.20 8.41
C GLU A 173 -7.35 23.05 8.94
N SER A 174 -7.07 22.00 9.72
CA SER A 174 -5.73 21.68 10.21
C SER A 174 -4.77 21.19 9.12
N HIS A 175 -5.25 21.07 7.88
CA HIS A 175 -4.52 20.57 6.72
C HIS A 175 -4.57 21.53 5.52
N ILE A 176 -4.82 22.82 5.76
CA ILE A 176 -4.85 23.84 4.71
C ILE A 176 -3.44 24.19 4.20
N ASP A 177 -2.43 24.15 5.08
CA ASP A 177 -1.04 24.48 4.75
C ASP A 177 -0.01 23.67 5.55
N GLY A 178 1.27 23.92 5.23
CA GLY A 178 2.44 23.36 5.90
C GLY A 178 2.53 21.82 5.83
N HIS A 179 3.31 21.25 6.76
CA HIS A 179 3.50 19.79 6.81
C HIS A 179 2.20 19.02 7.02
N GLY A 180 1.22 19.61 7.72
CA GLY A 180 -0.10 19.02 7.90
C GLY A 180 -0.81 18.79 6.56
N HIS A 181 -0.79 19.79 5.66
CA HIS A 181 -1.29 19.68 4.30
C HIS A 181 -0.54 18.62 3.50
N ASP A 182 0.80 18.70 3.47
CA ASP A 182 1.62 17.80 2.66
C ASP A 182 1.39 16.35 3.03
N LEU A 183 1.41 16.03 4.33
CA LEU A 183 1.16 14.68 4.84
C LEU A 183 -0.26 14.21 4.54
N TYR A 184 -1.26 15.10 4.60
CA TYR A 184 -2.63 14.79 4.22
C TYR A 184 -2.71 14.46 2.73
N ALA A 185 -2.36 15.43 1.86
CA ALA A 185 -2.52 15.39 0.42
C ALA A 185 -1.95 14.10 -0.18
N SER A 186 -0.70 13.83 0.18
CA SER A 186 0.09 12.69 -0.28
C SER A 186 -0.33 11.35 0.35
N GLY A 187 -0.83 11.37 1.59
CA GLY A 187 -1.22 10.17 2.32
C GLY A 187 -2.54 9.56 1.81
N ARG A 188 -3.41 10.36 1.19
CA ARG A 188 -4.71 9.90 0.70
C ARG A 188 -4.62 8.64 -0.17
N LEU A 189 -3.58 8.54 -1.00
CA LEU A 189 -3.38 7.41 -1.91
C LEU A 189 -3.19 6.08 -1.19
N HIS A 190 -2.33 5.97 -0.16
CA HIS A 190 -2.16 4.69 0.52
C HIS A 190 -3.27 4.41 1.53
N LEU A 191 -3.85 5.45 2.12
CA LEU A 191 -4.95 5.31 3.08
C LEU A 191 -6.20 4.73 2.45
N VAL A 192 -6.59 5.19 1.25
CA VAL A 192 -7.77 4.67 0.56
C VAL A 192 -7.63 3.19 0.17
N ILE A 193 -6.42 2.69 -0.08
CA ILE A 193 -6.17 1.26 -0.41
C ILE A 193 -6.67 0.35 0.71
N SER A 194 -6.47 0.75 1.98
CA SER A 194 -6.99 -0.01 3.13
C SER A 194 -8.53 -0.10 3.10
N HIS A 195 -9.21 0.92 2.59
CA HIS A 195 -10.67 0.98 2.51
C HIS A 195 -11.23 0.26 1.29
N VAL A 196 -10.48 0.24 0.18
CA VAL A 196 -10.75 -0.67 -0.95
C VAL A 196 -10.68 -2.12 -0.49
N LYS A 197 -9.61 -2.51 0.22
CA LYS A 197 -9.46 -3.87 0.79
C LYS A 197 -10.66 -4.25 1.65
N ARG A 198 -11.14 -3.34 2.49
CA ARG A 198 -12.28 -3.53 3.41
C ARG A 198 -13.65 -3.40 2.73
N ARG A 199 -13.73 -2.86 1.52
CA ARG A 199 -14.97 -2.44 0.83
C ARG A 199 -15.85 -1.56 1.72
N ARG A 200 -15.22 -0.56 2.34
CA ARG A 200 -15.89 0.40 3.23
C ARG A 200 -15.61 1.81 2.78
N ARG A 201 -16.64 2.66 2.73
CA ARG A 201 -16.56 4.06 2.32
C ARG A 201 -15.46 4.78 3.08
N PHE A 202 -14.64 5.49 2.34
CA PHE A 202 -13.47 6.15 2.91
C PHE A 202 -13.88 7.47 3.58
N PRO A 203 -13.53 7.71 4.85
CA PRO A 203 -13.93 8.95 5.54
C PRO A 203 -13.53 10.25 4.81
N LEU A 204 -12.38 10.25 4.12
CA LEU A 204 -11.89 11.42 3.37
C LEU A 204 -12.59 11.59 2.00
N SER A 205 -13.56 10.75 1.66
CA SER A 205 -14.47 10.98 0.51
C SER A 205 -15.49 12.10 0.78
N HIS A 206 -15.69 12.47 2.05
CA HIS A 206 -16.62 13.55 2.40
C HIS A 206 -16.17 14.88 1.76
N PRO A 207 -17.08 15.69 1.17
CA PRO A 207 -16.72 16.87 0.39
C PRO A 207 -15.79 17.86 1.09
N ALA A 208 -15.96 18.05 2.42
CA ALA A 208 -15.08 18.92 3.21
C ALA A 208 -13.59 18.55 3.11
N TRP A 209 -13.26 17.25 3.05
CA TRP A 209 -11.88 16.79 2.89
C TRP A 209 -11.34 16.99 1.46
N LYS A 210 -12.23 17.02 0.46
CA LYS A 210 -11.84 17.32 -0.93
C LYS A 210 -11.73 18.82 -1.22
N THR A 211 -12.25 19.70 -0.35
CA THR A 211 -12.28 21.15 -0.63
C THR A 211 -11.47 21.95 0.37
N VAL A 212 -11.70 21.77 1.67
CA VAL A 212 -11.09 22.62 2.72
C VAL A 212 -9.56 22.54 2.73
N PRO A 213 -8.91 21.36 2.71
CA PRO A 213 -7.44 21.29 2.70
C PRO A 213 -6.78 21.92 1.46
N TRP A 214 -7.55 22.22 0.40
CA TRP A 214 -7.04 22.70 -0.90
C TRP A 214 -7.28 24.19 -1.13
N GLN A 215 -7.59 24.95 -0.07
CA GLN A 215 -7.86 26.39 -0.18
C GLN A 215 -6.62 27.19 -0.59
N ASN A 216 -5.45 26.84 -0.05
CA ASN A 216 -4.20 27.58 -0.28
C ASN A 216 -3.31 26.91 -1.32
N VAL A 217 -3.37 25.58 -1.44
CA VAL A 217 -2.55 24.79 -2.35
C VAL A 217 -3.43 24.17 -3.43
N PRO A 218 -3.22 24.48 -4.72
CA PRO A 218 -4.02 23.91 -5.80
C PRO A 218 -3.71 22.42 -6.00
N LYS A 219 -4.74 21.66 -6.37
CA LYS A 219 -4.61 20.23 -6.67
C LYS A 219 -3.74 20.00 -7.90
N THR A 220 -2.87 19.00 -7.83
CA THR A 220 -2.19 18.47 -9.02
C THR A 220 -3.13 17.55 -9.81
N PRO A 221 -2.81 17.21 -11.08
CA PRO A 221 -3.51 16.17 -11.82
C PRO A 221 -3.67 14.85 -11.05
N LYS A 222 -2.63 14.45 -10.31
CA LYS A 222 -2.66 13.26 -9.44
C LYS A 222 -3.69 13.41 -8.32
N ASP A 223 -3.77 14.58 -7.69
CA ASP A 223 -4.72 14.82 -6.59
C ASP A 223 -6.17 14.78 -7.05
N ILE A 224 -6.45 15.23 -8.28
CA ILE A 224 -7.78 15.13 -8.90
C ILE A 224 -8.13 13.68 -9.18
N LEU A 225 -7.19 12.86 -9.67
CA LEU A 225 -7.43 11.42 -9.84
C LEU A 225 -7.66 10.71 -8.50
N ILE A 226 -6.93 11.11 -7.45
CA ILE A 226 -7.13 10.59 -6.09
C ILE A 226 -8.52 10.99 -5.56
N ASP A 227 -9.03 12.18 -5.87
CA ASP A 227 -10.39 12.59 -5.49
C ASP A 227 -11.48 11.67 -6.07
N VAL A 228 -11.24 11.10 -7.27
CA VAL A 228 -12.10 10.05 -7.85
C VAL A 228 -11.88 8.73 -7.10
N PHE A 229 -10.62 8.38 -6.81
CA PHE A 229 -10.29 7.12 -6.16
C PHE A 229 -10.88 7.00 -4.75
N VAL A 230 -10.93 8.09 -3.98
CA VAL A 230 -11.50 8.10 -2.61
C VAL A 230 -12.99 7.76 -2.58
N ASP A 231 -13.71 7.91 -3.69
CA ASP A 231 -15.14 7.55 -3.78
C ASP A 231 -15.36 6.06 -4.05
N ILE A 232 -14.38 5.38 -4.64
CA ILE A 232 -14.49 3.98 -5.07
C ILE A 232 -14.88 3.03 -3.93
N PRO A 233 -14.31 3.12 -2.71
CA PRO A 233 -14.75 2.27 -1.61
C PRO A 233 -16.25 2.44 -1.27
N GLY A 234 -16.82 3.61 -1.54
CA GLY A 234 -18.26 3.86 -1.41
C GLY A 234 -19.08 3.05 -2.42
N LEU A 235 -18.67 2.99 -3.68
CA LEU A 235 -19.33 2.15 -4.70
C LEU A 235 -19.29 0.66 -4.33
N LEU A 236 -18.17 0.20 -3.76
CA LEU A 236 -18.02 -1.18 -3.32
C LEU A 236 -18.95 -1.50 -2.14
N GLU A 237 -19.05 -0.59 -1.18
CA GLU A 237 -19.97 -0.73 -0.04
C GLU A 237 -21.45 -0.69 -0.48
N ASP A 238 -21.81 0.18 -1.42
CA ASP A 238 -23.16 0.25 -1.99
C ASP A 238 -23.52 -1.03 -2.75
N LEU A 239 -22.56 -1.65 -3.45
CA LEU A 239 -22.74 -2.96 -4.06
C LEU A 239 -23.02 -4.05 -3.01
N ASP A 240 -22.33 -4.00 -1.87
CA ASP A 240 -22.53 -4.95 -0.77
C ASP A 240 -23.91 -4.77 -0.11
N HIS A 241 -24.37 -3.52 0.04
CA HIS A 241 -25.72 -3.20 0.48
C HIS A 241 -26.79 -3.69 -0.50
N MET A 242 -26.62 -3.43 -1.80
CA MET A 242 -27.51 -3.93 -2.85
C MET A 242 -27.58 -5.46 -2.87
N ASN A 243 -26.44 -6.14 -2.71
CA ASN A 243 -26.38 -7.61 -2.72
C ASN A 243 -27.05 -8.23 -1.48
N SER A 244 -26.94 -7.58 -0.31
CA SER A 244 -27.54 -8.05 0.94
C SER A 244 -29.01 -7.65 1.12
N CYS A 245 -29.50 -6.68 0.34
CA CYS A 245 -30.91 -6.28 0.34
C CYS A 245 -31.81 -7.42 -0.16
N LYS A 246 -32.79 -7.78 0.67
CA LYS A 246 -33.76 -8.87 0.39
C LYS A 246 -35.03 -8.36 -0.28
N ASP A 247 -35.41 -7.12 0.02
CA ASP A 247 -36.58 -6.50 -0.58
C ASP A 247 -36.30 -6.16 -2.05
N ARG A 248 -37.23 -6.51 -2.93
CA ARG A 248 -37.01 -6.40 -4.38
C ARG A 248 -37.06 -4.95 -4.84
N GLU A 249 -37.96 -4.14 -4.29
CA GLU A 249 -38.14 -2.75 -4.70
C GLU A 249 -36.98 -1.90 -4.19
N GLU A 250 -36.61 -2.08 -2.91
CA GLU A 250 -35.47 -1.41 -2.30
C GLU A 250 -34.15 -1.80 -2.99
N LYS A 251 -33.97 -3.09 -3.31
CA LYS A 251 -32.80 -3.55 -4.08
C LYS A 251 -32.70 -2.90 -5.45
N GLU A 252 -33.82 -2.71 -6.13
CA GLU A 252 -33.85 -2.04 -7.43
C GLU A 252 -33.51 -0.54 -7.30
N LEU A 253 -33.96 0.13 -6.23
CA LEU A 253 -33.56 1.51 -5.93
C LEU A 253 -32.05 1.62 -5.70
N TRP A 254 -31.47 0.74 -4.88
CA TRP A 254 -30.01 0.65 -4.68
C TRP A 254 -29.27 0.41 -5.99
N ARG A 255 -29.78 -0.51 -6.82
CA ARG A 255 -29.20 -0.83 -8.13
C ARG A 255 -29.14 0.38 -9.05
N LEU A 256 -30.25 1.11 -9.19
CA LEU A 256 -30.32 2.31 -10.04
C LEU A 256 -29.42 3.43 -9.52
N ALA A 257 -29.39 3.64 -8.20
CA ALA A 257 -28.49 4.62 -7.57
C ALA A 257 -27.01 4.28 -7.81
N LEU A 258 -26.63 3.00 -7.63
CA LEU A 258 -25.27 2.54 -7.85
C LEU A 258 -24.84 2.69 -9.32
N ILE A 259 -25.71 2.33 -10.27
CA ILE A 259 -25.43 2.52 -11.70
C ILE A 259 -25.19 4.00 -12.02
N LYS A 260 -26.02 4.89 -11.47
CA LYS A 260 -25.86 6.34 -11.63
C LYS A 260 -24.51 6.83 -11.11
N GLU A 261 -24.11 6.39 -9.92
CA GLU A 261 -22.82 6.77 -9.34
C GLU A 261 -21.62 6.20 -10.11
N CYS A 262 -21.72 4.98 -10.65
CA CYS A 262 -20.71 4.43 -11.56
C CYS A 262 -20.55 5.29 -12.83
N TRP A 263 -21.64 5.81 -13.39
CA TRP A 263 -21.58 6.71 -14.55
C TRP A 263 -21.04 8.10 -14.20
N ARG A 264 -21.32 8.63 -13.00
CA ARG A 264 -20.67 9.86 -12.51
C ARG A 264 -19.15 9.69 -12.47
N VAL A 265 -18.68 8.57 -11.91
CA VAL A 265 -17.24 8.27 -11.83
C VAL A 265 -16.65 8.04 -13.23
N ASP A 266 -17.39 7.41 -14.14
CA ASP A 266 -17.00 7.28 -15.55
C ASP A 266 -16.77 8.63 -16.23
N GLU A 267 -17.69 9.59 -16.07
CA GLU A 267 -17.56 10.94 -16.60
C GLU A 267 -16.31 11.65 -16.07
N GLU A 268 -16.06 11.57 -14.76
CA GLU A 268 -14.87 12.14 -14.12
C GLU A 268 -13.57 11.50 -14.62
N LEU A 269 -13.57 10.18 -14.84
CA LEU A 269 -12.43 9.45 -15.38
C LEU A 269 -12.12 9.82 -16.83
N ASN A 270 -13.14 9.90 -17.69
CA ASN A 270 -12.92 10.32 -19.09
C ASN A 270 -12.43 11.76 -19.14
N TRP A 271 -13.04 12.65 -18.37
CA TRP A 271 -12.59 14.04 -18.30
C TRP A 271 -11.13 14.14 -17.84
N TRP A 272 -10.76 13.40 -16.79
CA TRP A 272 -9.38 13.37 -16.32
C TRP A 272 -8.43 12.81 -17.40
N LEU A 273 -8.83 11.73 -18.09
CA LEU A 273 -8.04 11.14 -19.17
C LEU A 273 -7.80 12.17 -20.30
N ASP A 274 -8.83 12.89 -20.71
CA ASP A 274 -8.76 13.80 -21.85
C ASP A 274 -8.02 15.11 -21.54
N ASN A 275 -8.05 15.57 -20.28
CA ASN A 275 -7.58 16.92 -19.92
C ASN A 275 -6.31 16.93 -19.06
N LEU A 276 -6.06 15.87 -18.27
CA LEU A 276 -5.05 15.90 -17.20
C LEU A 276 -4.07 14.73 -17.22
N SER A 277 -4.35 13.70 -18.01
CA SER A 277 -3.50 12.52 -18.02
C SER A 277 -2.15 12.76 -18.73
N PRO A 278 -1.08 12.08 -18.31
CA PRO A 278 0.24 12.19 -18.93
C PRO A 278 0.31 11.36 -20.23
N GLN A 279 -0.57 11.65 -21.20
CA GLN A 279 -0.69 10.89 -22.46
C GLN A 279 0.62 10.89 -23.26
N LYS A 280 1.22 12.07 -23.41
CA LYS A 280 2.45 12.23 -24.18
C LYS A 280 3.60 11.44 -23.55
N GLU A 281 3.79 11.56 -22.25
CA GLU A 281 4.84 10.85 -21.53
C GLU A 281 4.60 9.33 -21.53
N LEU A 282 3.34 8.90 -21.52
CA LEU A 282 2.97 7.49 -21.65
C LEU A 282 3.32 6.92 -23.03
N GLU A 283 3.07 7.68 -24.11
CA GLU A 283 3.45 7.30 -25.48
C GLU A 283 4.98 7.23 -25.64
N GLU A 284 5.70 8.19 -25.08
CA GLU A 284 7.18 8.19 -25.05
C GLU A 284 7.74 6.99 -24.25
N LEU A 285 7.11 6.63 -23.14
CA LEU A 285 7.47 5.43 -22.38
C LEU A 285 7.17 4.15 -23.16
N ALA A 286 6.02 4.07 -23.83
CA ALA A 286 5.63 2.90 -24.62
C ALA A 286 6.58 2.67 -25.80
N THR A 287 7.06 3.74 -26.45
CA THR A 287 8.01 3.65 -27.58
C THR A 287 9.42 3.27 -27.15
N ARG A 288 9.92 3.81 -26.03
CA ARG A 288 11.26 3.49 -25.50
C ARG A 288 11.32 2.12 -24.81
N GLY A 289 10.22 1.67 -24.23
CA GLY A 289 10.14 0.43 -23.45
C GLY A 289 10.74 0.55 -22.04
N SER A 290 10.66 -0.55 -21.27
CA SER A 290 11.00 -0.61 -19.84
C SER A 290 12.47 -0.92 -19.51
N ASN A 291 13.37 -0.89 -20.50
CA ASN A 291 14.75 -1.33 -20.32
C ASN A 291 15.60 -0.42 -19.43
N SER A 292 15.23 0.86 -19.29
CA SER A 292 15.88 1.81 -18.38
C SER A 292 14.92 2.98 -18.07
N PRO A 293 13.96 2.79 -17.16
CA PRO A 293 13.00 3.82 -16.78
C PRO A 293 13.68 4.90 -15.93
N THR A 294 13.33 6.14 -16.23
CA THR A 294 13.62 7.34 -15.45
C THR A 294 12.66 7.45 -14.27
N ALA A 295 12.96 8.32 -13.30
CA ALA A 295 12.01 8.61 -12.21
C ALA A 295 10.65 9.11 -12.71
N CYS A 296 10.65 9.92 -13.78
CA CYS A 296 9.43 10.39 -14.42
C CYS A 296 8.62 9.23 -15.01
N ASP A 297 9.26 8.24 -15.62
CA ASP A 297 8.57 7.06 -16.17
C ASP A 297 7.85 6.26 -15.09
N VAL A 298 8.51 6.09 -13.94
CA VAL A 298 7.92 5.36 -12.81
C VAL A 298 6.74 6.14 -12.24
N ALA A 299 6.82 7.47 -12.18
CA ALA A 299 5.71 8.33 -11.77
C ALA A 299 4.54 8.28 -12.75
N VAL A 300 4.80 8.36 -14.06
CA VAL A 300 3.80 8.24 -15.13
C VAL A 300 3.12 6.87 -15.07
N ALA A 301 3.91 5.79 -14.96
CA ALA A 301 3.39 4.44 -14.80
C ALA A 301 2.53 4.31 -13.54
N SER A 302 2.95 4.91 -12.42
CA SER A 302 2.19 4.90 -11.16
C SER A 302 0.83 5.60 -11.31
N ILE A 303 0.80 6.78 -11.92
CA ILE A 303 -0.43 7.56 -12.14
C ILE A 303 -1.38 6.84 -13.11
N ILE A 304 -0.88 6.34 -14.24
CA ILE A 304 -1.76 5.71 -15.24
C ILE A 304 -2.27 4.34 -14.78
N THR A 305 -1.47 3.58 -14.03
CA THR A 305 -1.94 2.31 -13.46
C THR A 305 -2.94 2.53 -12.33
N LEU A 306 -2.85 3.64 -11.58
CA LEU A 306 -3.92 4.06 -10.67
C LEU A 306 -5.21 4.33 -11.44
N TYR A 307 -5.16 5.11 -12.52
CA TYR A 307 -6.32 5.37 -13.39
C TYR A 307 -6.97 4.05 -13.88
N TRP A 308 -6.17 3.13 -14.45
CA TRP A 308 -6.67 1.83 -14.91
C TRP A 308 -7.23 0.97 -13.77
N THR A 309 -6.67 1.07 -12.56
CA THR A 309 -7.19 0.37 -11.38
C THR A 309 -8.58 0.89 -10.99
N ILE A 310 -8.76 2.21 -11.01
CA ILE A 310 -10.05 2.85 -10.75
C ILE A 310 -11.06 2.38 -11.80
N CYS A 311 -10.69 2.34 -13.09
CA CYS A 311 -11.53 1.77 -14.15
C CYS A 311 -11.93 0.31 -13.87
N ILE A 312 -10.99 -0.55 -13.46
CA ILE A 312 -11.31 -1.96 -13.11
C ILE A 312 -12.38 -2.01 -12.02
N LEU A 313 -12.22 -1.24 -10.94
CA LEU A 313 -13.14 -1.25 -9.81
C LEU A 313 -14.52 -0.67 -10.18
N THR A 314 -14.56 0.47 -10.86
CA THR A 314 -15.80 1.12 -11.30
C THR A 314 -16.57 0.24 -12.26
N TYR A 315 -15.92 -0.27 -13.31
CA TYR A 315 -16.63 -1.02 -14.35
C TYR A 315 -16.99 -2.44 -13.93
N SER A 316 -16.21 -3.07 -13.05
CA SER A 316 -16.63 -4.33 -12.42
C SER A 316 -17.89 -4.12 -11.60
N THR A 317 -17.95 -3.03 -10.81
CA THR A 317 -19.11 -2.67 -10.01
C THR A 317 -20.33 -2.36 -10.88
N LEU A 318 -20.15 -1.56 -11.93
CA LEU A 318 -21.19 -1.23 -12.91
C LEU A 318 -21.79 -2.49 -13.53
N ARG A 319 -20.93 -3.41 -14.02
CA ARG A 319 -21.38 -4.66 -14.65
C ARG A 319 -22.12 -5.57 -13.67
N LEU A 320 -21.69 -5.63 -12.42
CA LEU A 320 -22.37 -6.40 -11.37
C LEU A 320 -23.73 -5.80 -11.02
N ALA A 321 -23.84 -4.47 -10.92
CA ALA A 321 -25.10 -3.77 -10.68
C ALA A 321 -26.08 -3.89 -11.86
N ILE A 322 -25.56 -3.87 -13.09
CA ILE A 322 -26.35 -4.03 -14.31
C ILE A 322 -26.88 -5.47 -14.47
N GLY A 323 -26.06 -6.46 -14.08
CA GLY A 323 -26.42 -7.87 -14.18
C GLY A 323 -26.41 -8.42 -15.61
N THR A 324 -26.95 -9.63 -15.80
CA THR A 324 -26.84 -10.40 -17.06
C THR A 324 -27.86 -10.03 -18.14
N LYS A 325 -28.76 -9.08 -17.88
CA LYS A 325 -29.93 -8.80 -18.73
C LYS A 325 -29.86 -7.47 -19.51
N SER A 326 -28.67 -6.95 -19.78
CA SER A 326 -28.51 -5.55 -20.18
C SER A 326 -27.80 -5.31 -21.50
N PRO A 327 -27.96 -4.11 -22.09
CA PRO A 327 -27.53 -3.78 -23.44
C PRO A 327 -26.01 -3.82 -23.59
N GLU A 328 -25.55 -3.80 -24.84
CA GLU A 328 -24.13 -3.69 -25.17
C GLU A 328 -23.54 -2.44 -24.51
N LEU A 329 -22.75 -2.65 -23.46
CA LEU A 329 -21.99 -1.58 -22.81
C LEU A 329 -20.83 -1.16 -23.73
N PRO A 330 -20.43 0.12 -23.71
CA PRO A 330 -19.28 0.58 -24.48
C PRO A 330 -18.04 -0.26 -24.18
N GLU A 331 -17.24 -0.57 -25.20
CA GLU A 331 -16.04 -1.42 -25.07
C GLU A 331 -15.07 -0.90 -24.00
N ARG A 332 -14.94 0.43 -23.87
CA ARG A 332 -14.13 1.08 -22.83
C ARG A 332 -14.51 0.70 -21.40
N THR A 333 -15.69 0.14 -21.18
CA THR A 333 -16.13 -0.34 -19.87
C THR A 333 -15.74 -1.80 -19.59
N ASP A 334 -14.99 -2.49 -20.46
CA ASP A 334 -14.50 -3.85 -20.17
C ASP A 334 -13.27 -3.80 -19.24
N PRO A 335 -13.36 -4.31 -17.99
CA PRO A 335 -12.21 -4.31 -17.08
C PRO A 335 -11.00 -5.12 -17.59
N ARG A 336 -11.19 -6.07 -18.52
CA ARG A 336 -10.09 -6.85 -19.12
C ARG A 336 -9.10 -5.97 -19.88
N LEU A 337 -9.60 -4.93 -20.54
CA LEU A 337 -8.76 -3.96 -21.26
C LEU A 337 -7.71 -3.37 -20.31
N TYR A 338 -8.16 -2.93 -19.14
CA TYR A 338 -7.31 -2.31 -18.12
C TYR A 338 -6.38 -3.31 -17.45
N CYS A 339 -6.82 -4.55 -17.23
CA CYS A 339 -5.94 -5.62 -16.74
C CYS A 339 -4.76 -5.85 -17.69
N THR A 340 -5.01 -5.89 -19.00
CA THR A 340 -3.97 -6.05 -20.03
C THR A 340 -3.05 -4.83 -20.09
N LYS A 341 -3.60 -3.60 -20.02
CA LYS A 341 -2.80 -2.38 -19.96
C LYS A 341 -1.85 -2.36 -18.75
N ILE A 342 -2.35 -2.73 -17.57
CA ILE A 342 -1.52 -2.88 -16.36
C ILE A 342 -0.42 -3.92 -16.61
N ALA A 343 -0.76 -5.12 -17.08
CA ALA A 343 0.23 -6.19 -17.32
C ALA A 343 1.34 -5.78 -18.30
N ASN A 344 1.08 -4.82 -19.19
CA ASN A 344 2.06 -4.35 -20.17
C ASN A 344 3.03 -3.29 -19.63
N ILE A 345 2.69 -2.55 -18.59
CA ILE A 345 3.53 -1.46 -18.06
C ILE A 345 4.21 -1.79 -16.72
N VAL A 346 3.66 -2.72 -15.94
CA VAL A 346 4.11 -2.97 -14.56
C VAL A 346 5.58 -3.38 -14.44
N ASP A 347 6.20 -3.87 -15.51
CA ASP A 347 7.63 -4.18 -15.57
C ASP A 347 8.52 -2.99 -15.16
N VAL A 348 8.08 -1.76 -15.45
CA VAL A 348 8.74 -0.51 -15.02
C VAL A 348 8.96 -0.46 -13.51
N PHE A 349 8.00 -0.96 -12.72
CA PHE A 349 8.10 -0.98 -11.26
C PHE A 349 9.10 -1.98 -10.70
N PHE A 350 9.48 -2.98 -11.49
CA PHE A 350 10.43 -4.02 -11.12
C PHE A 350 11.83 -3.75 -11.67
N HIS A 351 12.07 -2.64 -12.37
CA HIS A 351 13.41 -2.27 -12.79
C HIS A 351 14.22 -1.78 -11.57
N PRO A 352 15.53 -2.08 -11.44
CA PRO A 352 16.34 -1.61 -10.31
C PRO A 352 16.30 -0.08 -10.13
N SER A 353 16.16 0.68 -11.23
CA SER A 353 16.05 2.14 -11.17
C SER A 353 14.71 2.64 -10.62
N ALA A 354 13.70 1.80 -10.42
CA ALA A 354 12.45 2.21 -9.76
C ALA A 354 12.58 2.23 -8.24
N GLY A 355 13.62 1.59 -7.69
CA GLY A 355 13.90 1.52 -6.26
C GLY A 355 12.69 1.11 -5.43
N THR A 356 12.59 1.64 -4.22
CA THR A 356 11.48 1.36 -3.30
C THR A 356 10.13 1.90 -3.81
N PHE A 357 10.15 2.96 -4.63
CA PHE A 357 8.93 3.57 -5.16
C PHE A 357 8.18 2.65 -6.13
N GLY A 358 8.91 1.92 -6.99
CA GLY A 358 8.33 0.88 -7.84
C GLY A 358 7.63 -0.21 -7.01
N ILE A 359 8.28 -0.66 -5.94
CA ILE A 359 7.74 -1.70 -5.04
C ILE A 359 6.46 -1.24 -4.35
N GLN A 360 6.36 0.04 -4.00
CA GLN A 360 5.15 0.61 -3.42
C GLN A 360 4.02 0.76 -4.44
N SER A 361 4.35 1.08 -5.69
CA SER A 361 3.37 1.37 -6.75
C SER A 361 2.77 0.10 -7.37
N ALA A 362 3.49 -1.02 -7.37
CA ALA A 362 3.06 -2.26 -8.02
C ALA A 362 1.88 -3.02 -7.36
N PRO A 363 1.76 -3.14 -6.02
CA PRO A 363 0.81 -4.06 -5.38
C PRO A 363 -0.65 -3.78 -5.70
N LEU A 364 -1.09 -2.52 -5.61
CA LEU A 364 -2.50 -2.16 -5.87
C LEU A 364 -2.95 -2.54 -7.29
N PRO A 365 -2.32 -2.06 -8.37
CA PRO A 365 -2.79 -2.34 -9.73
C PRO A 365 -2.68 -3.83 -10.09
N ILE A 366 -1.59 -4.51 -9.70
CA ILE A 366 -1.44 -5.95 -9.94
C ILE A 366 -2.49 -6.73 -9.15
N GLY A 367 -2.68 -6.39 -7.87
CA GLY A 367 -3.64 -7.05 -7.00
C GLY A 367 -5.07 -6.95 -7.52
N MET A 368 -5.52 -5.75 -7.90
CA MET A 368 -6.89 -5.55 -8.41
C MET A 368 -7.11 -6.22 -9.78
N ALA A 369 -6.11 -6.18 -10.67
CA ALA A 369 -6.16 -6.91 -11.94
C ALA A 369 -6.27 -8.42 -11.71
N LEU A 370 -5.47 -8.98 -10.79
CA LEU A 370 -5.52 -10.40 -10.45
C LEU A 370 -6.85 -10.79 -9.80
N VAL A 371 -7.41 -9.95 -8.92
CA VAL A 371 -8.73 -10.21 -8.31
C VAL A 371 -9.81 -10.26 -9.39
N TYR A 372 -9.81 -9.32 -10.34
CA TYR A 372 -10.76 -9.36 -11.44
C TYR A 372 -10.57 -10.60 -12.32
N LEU A 373 -9.34 -10.84 -12.82
CA LEU A 373 -9.05 -11.97 -13.71
C LEU A 373 -9.38 -13.32 -13.06
N ASN A 374 -9.08 -13.49 -11.77
CA ASN A 374 -9.39 -14.73 -11.06
C ASN A 374 -10.89 -14.94 -10.80
N SER A 375 -11.72 -13.90 -10.94
CA SER A 375 -13.16 -14.00 -10.73
C SER A 375 -13.91 -14.64 -11.90
N TYR A 376 -13.28 -14.76 -13.07
CA TYR A 376 -13.91 -15.27 -14.31
C TYR A 376 -13.05 -16.35 -14.94
N GLU A 377 -13.68 -17.34 -15.59
CA GLU A 377 -12.96 -18.51 -16.15
C GLU A 377 -11.99 -18.10 -17.27
N GLU A 378 -12.43 -17.23 -18.16
CA GLU A 378 -11.61 -16.67 -19.25
C GLU A 378 -10.41 -15.89 -18.70
N GLY A 379 -10.61 -15.11 -17.65
CA GLY A 379 -9.54 -14.36 -16.99
C GLY A 379 -8.55 -15.26 -16.25
N PHE A 380 -9.04 -16.32 -15.60
CA PHE A 380 -8.23 -17.21 -14.78
C PHE A 380 -7.19 -18.00 -15.58
N ASN A 381 -7.45 -18.24 -16.86
CA ASN A 381 -6.54 -18.96 -17.76
C ASN A 381 -5.90 -18.02 -18.81
N SER A 382 -6.00 -16.70 -18.63
CA SER A 382 -5.49 -15.72 -19.59
C SER A 382 -3.97 -15.54 -19.52
N GLU A 383 -3.36 -15.23 -20.68
CA GLU A 383 -1.95 -14.81 -20.76
C GLU A 383 -1.68 -13.59 -19.87
N THR A 384 -2.60 -12.63 -19.82
CA THR A 384 -2.51 -11.45 -18.94
C THR A 384 -2.30 -11.83 -17.49
N LYS A 385 -3.05 -12.80 -16.97
CA LYS A 385 -2.87 -13.28 -15.59
C LYS A 385 -1.50 -13.94 -15.42
N PHE A 386 -1.11 -14.84 -16.32
CA PHE A 386 0.18 -15.53 -16.23
C PHE A 386 1.36 -14.54 -16.26
N LYS A 387 1.27 -13.50 -17.10
CA LYS A 387 2.24 -12.40 -17.14
C LYS A 387 2.33 -11.67 -15.79
N LEU A 388 1.19 -11.28 -15.20
CA LEU A 388 1.17 -10.63 -13.88
C LEU A 388 1.76 -11.50 -12.77
N VAL A 389 1.43 -12.79 -12.74
CA VAL A 389 1.96 -13.73 -11.74
C VAL A 389 3.46 -13.98 -11.94
N SER A 390 3.96 -13.95 -13.17
CA SER A 390 5.39 -14.18 -13.47
C SER A 390 6.33 -13.21 -12.75
N PHE A 391 5.86 -11.99 -12.43
CA PHE A 391 6.63 -11.01 -11.67
C PHE A 391 6.95 -11.47 -10.24
N PHE A 392 6.11 -12.32 -9.65
CA PHE A 392 6.32 -12.79 -8.27
C PHE A 392 7.47 -13.80 -8.15
N GLY A 393 7.90 -14.42 -9.25
CA GLY A 393 9.05 -15.32 -9.30
C GLY A 393 10.40 -14.59 -9.45
N ARG A 394 10.40 -13.27 -9.68
CA ARG A 394 11.64 -12.51 -9.88
C ARG A 394 12.33 -12.26 -8.55
N THR A 395 13.50 -12.90 -8.39
CA THR A 395 14.38 -12.78 -7.21
C THR A 395 15.09 -11.43 -7.17
N ALA A 396 15.46 -10.89 -8.33
CA ALA A 396 15.91 -9.51 -8.45
C ALA A 396 14.70 -8.56 -8.30
N ASN A 397 14.87 -7.49 -7.53
CA ASN A 397 13.94 -6.35 -7.47
C ASN A 397 12.59 -6.63 -6.77
N ASN A 398 12.60 -7.43 -5.69
CA ASN A 398 11.51 -7.53 -4.71
C ASN A 398 10.17 -8.12 -5.20
N GLY A 399 10.17 -8.78 -6.37
CA GLY A 399 8.99 -9.47 -6.91
C GLY A 399 8.39 -10.50 -5.95
N ILE A 400 9.25 -11.28 -5.30
CA ILE A 400 8.86 -12.24 -4.27
C ILE A 400 8.16 -11.55 -3.10
N SER A 401 8.68 -10.41 -2.61
CA SER A 401 8.09 -9.69 -1.48
C SER A 401 6.70 -9.15 -1.80
N ILE A 402 6.51 -8.60 -3.01
CA ILE A 402 5.20 -8.16 -3.50
C ILE A 402 4.24 -9.35 -3.59
N GLY A 403 4.70 -10.48 -4.13
CA GLY A 403 3.92 -11.71 -4.20
C GLY A 403 3.49 -12.18 -2.80
N LYS A 404 4.41 -12.25 -1.84
CA LYS A 404 4.12 -12.59 -0.44
C LYS A 404 3.09 -11.63 0.17
N PHE A 405 3.24 -10.32 -0.05
CA PHE A 405 2.31 -9.32 0.45
C PHE A 405 0.90 -9.52 -0.14
N LEU A 406 0.77 -9.66 -1.46
CA LEU A 406 -0.52 -9.89 -2.13
C LEU A 406 -1.14 -11.23 -1.75
N MET A 407 -0.35 -12.27 -1.50
CA MET A 407 -0.88 -13.52 -0.93
C MET A 407 -1.34 -13.34 0.51
N SER A 408 -0.71 -12.43 1.28
CA SER A 408 -1.14 -12.14 2.64
C SER A 408 -2.44 -11.34 2.71
N THR A 409 -2.75 -10.51 1.70
CA THR A 409 -4.07 -9.82 1.61
C THR A 409 -5.19 -10.81 1.35
N GLN A 410 -4.86 -12.00 0.84
CA GLN A 410 -5.79 -13.10 0.63
C GLN A 410 -5.98 -14.00 1.86
N ARG A 411 -5.51 -13.61 3.05
CA ARG A 411 -5.78 -14.38 4.28
C ARG A 411 -6.97 -13.76 5.01
N ASP A 412 -7.96 -14.58 5.36
CA ASP A 412 -8.94 -14.16 6.37
C ASP A 412 -8.18 -14.14 7.70
N GLY A 413 -8.20 -13.02 8.41
CA GLY A 413 -7.40 -12.84 9.64
C GLY A 413 -7.51 -13.98 10.66
N LEU A 414 -6.53 -14.07 11.56
CA LEU A 414 -6.39 -15.01 12.70
C LEU A 414 -6.76 -16.51 12.49
N LYS A 415 -7.00 -17.00 11.26
CA LYS A 415 -7.04 -18.45 11.02
C LYS A 415 -5.61 -18.99 11.14
N PRO A 416 -5.35 -19.99 12.02
CA PRO A 416 -4.03 -20.59 12.16
C PRO A 416 -3.49 -21.10 10.82
N LYS A 417 -2.16 -21.19 10.67
CA LYS A 417 -1.48 -21.86 9.55
C LYS A 417 -2.00 -23.30 9.41
N THR A 418 -3.08 -23.53 8.69
CA THR A 418 -3.17 -24.70 7.84
C THR A 418 -2.52 -24.27 6.53
N SER A 419 -1.35 -24.82 6.26
CA SER A 419 -0.62 -24.75 4.99
C SER A 419 -1.44 -25.43 3.88
N VAL A 420 -2.62 -24.90 3.59
CA VAL A 420 -3.38 -25.28 2.42
C VAL A 420 -2.90 -24.32 1.35
N GLU A 421 -2.09 -24.81 0.42
CA GLU A 421 -1.96 -24.16 -0.88
C GLU A 421 -3.38 -23.82 -1.34
N LEU A 422 -3.66 -22.54 -1.58
CA LEU A 422 -4.96 -22.13 -2.08
C LEU A 422 -5.17 -22.84 -3.41
N SER A 423 -6.06 -23.83 -3.43
CA SER A 423 -6.38 -24.54 -4.67
C SER A 423 -6.86 -23.53 -5.72
N PRO A 424 -6.72 -23.81 -7.02
CA PRO A 424 -7.25 -22.96 -8.09
C PRO A 424 -8.71 -22.53 -7.83
N GLU A 425 -9.54 -23.43 -7.32
CA GLU A 425 -10.93 -23.19 -6.94
C GLU A 425 -11.05 -22.24 -5.74
N GLY A 426 -10.18 -22.40 -4.74
CA GLY A 426 -10.09 -21.50 -3.59
C GLY A 426 -9.73 -20.06 -4.00
N ILE A 427 -8.79 -19.89 -4.93
CA ILE A 427 -8.40 -18.59 -5.48
C ILE A 427 -9.60 -17.97 -6.23
N LYS A 428 -10.28 -18.73 -7.09
CA LYS A 428 -11.47 -18.27 -7.83
C LYS A 428 -12.59 -17.86 -6.87
N ALA A 429 -12.90 -18.70 -5.89
CA ALA A 429 -13.96 -18.44 -4.93
C ALA A 429 -13.68 -17.18 -4.09
N LYS A 430 -12.42 -17.00 -3.65
CA LYS A 430 -12.03 -15.81 -2.89
C LYS A 430 -12.09 -14.54 -3.74
N ALA A 431 -11.61 -14.60 -4.97
CA ALA A 431 -11.67 -13.48 -5.91
C ALA A 431 -13.12 -13.06 -6.19
N LYS A 432 -13.99 -14.03 -6.54
CA LYS A 432 -15.43 -13.80 -6.74
C LYS A 432 -16.10 -13.18 -5.53
N SER A 433 -15.82 -13.73 -4.35
CA SER A 433 -16.36 -13.23 -3.08
C SER A 433 -15.97 -11.77 -2.84
N TRP A 434 -14.67 -11.45 -2.95
CA TRP A 434 -14.21 -10.07 -2.76
C TRP A 434 -14.75 -9.11 -3.82
N LEU A 435 -14.86 -9.55 -5.09
CA LEU A 435 -15.38 -8.71 -6.17
C LEU A 435 -16.87 -8.39 -5.98
N GLY A 436 -17.62 -9.20 -5.22
CA GLY A 436 -19.06 -9.06 -5.01
C GLY A 436 -19.89 -9.90 -5.99
N VAL A 437 -19.32 -10.95 -6.57
CA VAL A 437 -20.03 -11.88 -7.46
C VAL A 437 -20.90 -12.80 -6.60
N VAL A 438 -22.23 -12.62 -6.67
CA VAL A 438 -23.18 -13.50 -6.00
C VAL A 438 -23.25 -14.84 -6.75
N PRO A 439 -23.10 -16.00 -6.08
CA PRO A 439 -23.29 -17.30 -6.71
C PRO A 439 -24.70 -17.38 -7.32
N ARG A 440 -24.81 -17.86 -8.56
CA ARG A 440 -26.14 -18.23 -9.09
C ARG A 440 -26.70 -19.30 -8.15
N GLU A 441 -27.88 -19.07 -7.59
CA GLU A 441 -28.62 -20.11 -6.86
C GLU A 441 -28.83 -21.29 -7.82
N GLY A 442 -27.98 -22.31 -7.70
CA GLY A 442 -28.28 -23.64 -8.24
C GLY A 442 -29.39 -24.26 -7.40
N PRO A 443 -30.11 -25.26 -7.94
CA PRO A 443 -31.16 -25.93 -7.17
C PRO A 443 -30.55 -26.45 -5.87
N VAL A 444 -31.17 -26.05 -4.75
CA VAL A 444 -30.81 -26.49 -3.40
C VAL A 444 -30.89 -28.02 -3.37
N CYS A 445 -29.74 -28.70 -3.45
CA CYS A 445 -29.67 -30.10 -3.07
C CYS A 445 -30.00 -30.17 -1.58
N GLN A 446 -31.23 -30.61 -1.28
CA GLN A 446 -31.63 -30.91 0.09
C GLN A 446 -30.64 -31.92 0.69
N PRO A 447 -30.22 -31.75 1.96
CA PRO A 447 -29.36 -32.72 2.59
C PRO A 447 -30.07 -34.08 2.68
N LEU A 448 -29.41 -35.11 2.14
CA LEU A 448 -29.79 -36.52 2.33
C LEU A 448 -30.01 -36.76 3.82
N ARG A 449 -31.25 -37.08 4.20
CA ARG A 449 -31.59 -37.54 5.55
C ARG A 449 -30.73 -38.75 5.87
N SER A 450 -29.95 -38.64 6.95
CA SER A 450 -29.21 -39.75 7.54
C SER A 450 -30.18 -40.87 7.93
N ALA A 451 -30.05 -42.03 7.29
CA ALA A 451 -30.69 -43.25 7.73
C ALA A 451 -30.01 -43.71 9.03
N SER A 452 -30.69 -43.54 10.15
CA SER A 452 -30.34 -44.14 11.43
C SER A 452 -31.23 -45.35 11.67
N SER A 453 -30.68 -46.57 11.51
CA SER A 453 -31.06 -47.73 12.31
C SER A 453 -30.16 -48.91 11.95
N GLN A 454 -29.28 -49.31 12.85
CA GLN A 454 -29.20 -50.70 13.32
C GLN A 454 -28.25 -50.77 14.52
N ALA A 455 -28.86 -50.88 15.69
CA ALA A 455 -28.24 -51.42 16.89
C ALA A 455 -28.12 -52.94 16.74
N LEU A 456 -26.99 -53.51 17.14
CA LEU A 456 -26.82 -54.93 17.39
C LEU A 456 -25.86 -55.09 18.57
N ALA A 457 -26.43 -55.41 19.73
CA ALA A 457 -25.79 -55.99 20.89
C ALA A 457 -26.79 -56.99 21.53
N CYS A 458 -26.28 -58.17 21.92
CA CYS A 458 -26.93 -59.35 22.50
C CYS A 458 -27.78 -60.18 21.51
N GLN A 459 -27.54 -61.46 21.25
CA GLN A 459 -26.96 -62.55 22.06
C GLN A 459 -25.82 -63.29 21.34
#